data_AF-A0A927FW06-F1
#
_entry.id   AF-A0A927FW06-F1
#
_cell.length_a   1.000
_cell.length_b   1.000
_cell.length_c   1.000
_cell.angle_alpha   90.00
_cell.angle_beta   90.00
_cell.angle_gamma   90.00
#
_symmetry.space_group_name_H-M   'P 1'
#
loop_
_entity.id
_entity.type
_entity.pdbx_description
1 polymer ?
#
loop_
_entity_poly.entity_id
_entity_poly.type
_entity_poly.pdbx_seq_one_letter_code
_entity_poly.pdbx_strand_id
1 'polypeptide(L)'
;MTWIYFNENLRAFTIVQYKAMALDPDGTPYFATRDNQLAKEIARMEAHLAIISRAPKNSACEGFRLLENPFYIKLCPRVQFEVAESSMIRGMYLPLDYFTLLTQDPMNRGSRGAGRLDFENVPRYFDNTSFISLVQSGWIGTTIVQSELLGELVREIVQTGRAVTIATAVTKAGQHAEL
;
A
#
# COMPACT_ATOMS: atom_id res chain seq x y z
N MET A 1 -10.92 -0.16 3.88
CA MET A 1 -10.17 -0.62 5.06
C MET A 1 -8.75 -0.09 4.98
N THR A 2 -8.12 0.27 6.10
CA THR A 2 -6.72 0.73 6.15
C THR A 2 -5.90 -0.26 6.95
N TRP A 3 -4.79 -0.72 6.40
CA TRP A 3 -3.86 -1.65 7.05
C TRP A 3 -2.56 -0.91 7.34
N ILE A 4 -2.01 -1.11 8.54
CA ILE A 4 -0.74 -0.50 8.96
C ILE A 4 0.19 -1.64 9.34
N TYR A 5 1.27 -1.77 8.62
CA TYR A 5 2.36 -2.67 8.97
C TYR A 5 3.48 -1.87 9.62
N PHE A 6 4.00 -2.37 10.75
CA PHE A 6 5.17 -1.81 11.41
C PHE A 6 6.28 -2.86 11.49
N ASN A 7 7.38 -2.61 10.78
CA ASN A 7 8.60 -3.38 10.93
C ASN A 7 9.31 -2.90 12.20
N GLU A 8 9.28 -3.69 13.28
CA GLU A 8 9.87 -3.27 14.56
C GLU A 8 11.40 -3.17 14.48
N ASN A 9 12.05 -4.13 13.82
CA ASN A 9 13.51 -4.16 13.71
C ASN A 9 14.06 -2.94 12.96
N LEU A 10 13.40 -2.58 11.85
CA LEU A 10 13.83 -1.48 10.97
C LEU A 10 13.07 -0.18 11.25
N ARG A 11 12.19 -0.18 12.27
CA ARG A 11 11.31 0.92 12.68
C ARG A 11 10.66 1.60 11.48
N ALA A 12 10.00 0.82 10.63
CA ALA A 12 9.43 1.29 9.38
C ALA A 12 7.92 1.03 9.32
N PHE A 13 7.15 2.06 9.00
CA PHE A 13 5.73 1.94 8.68
C PHE A 13 5.53 1.74 7.18
N THR A 14 4.57 0.87 6.86
CA THR A 14 3.93 0.77 5.54
C THR A 14 2.43 0.80 5.74
N ILE A 15 1.73 1.66 5.01
CA ILE A 15 0.30 1.91 5.19
C ILE A 15 -0.42 1.62 3.86
N VAL A 16 -1.41 0.73 3.92
CA VAL A 16 -2.12 0.24 2.74
C VAL A 16 -3.60 0.59 2.83
N GLN A 17 -4.11 1.30 1.83
CA GLN A 17 -5.54 1.50 1.65
C GLN A 17 -6.11 0.38 0.77
N TYR A 18 -6.89 -0.50 1.38
CA TYR A 18 -7.59 -1.56 0.66
C TYR A 18 -8.83 -1.03 -0.03
N LYS A 19 -9.01 -1.44 -1.29
CA LYS A 19 -10.18 -1.19 -2.13
C LYS A 19 -10.59 -2.44 -2.89
N ALA A 20 -11.88 -2.73 -2.83
CA ALA A 20 -12.49 -3.82 -3.57
C ALA A 20 -12.82 -3.36 -5.00
N MET A 21 -12.50 -4.18 -5.98
CA MET A 21 -12.84 -3.99 -7.39
C MET A 21 -14.27 -4.48 -7.63
N ALA A 22 -15.00 -3.76 -8.48
CA ALA A 22 -16.27 -4.22 -9.03
C ALA A 22 -16.02 -5.28 -10.10
N LEU A 23 -17.08 -5.96 -10.54
CA LEU A 23 -17.05 -6.88 -11.67
C LEU A 23 -17.92 -6.30 -12.79
N ASP A 24 -17.47 -6.40 -14.03
CA ASP A 24 -18.29 -6.22 -15.21
C ASP A 24 -19.28 -7.38 -15.39
N PRO A 25 -20.29 -7.24 -16.29
CA PRO A 25 -21.19 -8.34 -16.63
C PRO A 25 -20.49 -9.61 -17.14
N ASP A 26 -19.30 -9.47 -17.74
CA ASP A 26 -18.48 -10.59 -18.23
C ASP A 26 -17.55 -11.18 -17.14
N GLY A 27 -17.62 -10.66 -15.91
CA GLY A 27 -16.80 -11.10 -14.79
C GLY A 27 -15.43 -10.39 -14.68
N THR A 28 -15.11 -9.46 -15.59
CA THR A 28 -13.82 -8.76 -15.55
C THR A 28 -13.75 -7.81 -14.34
N PRO A 29 -12.76 -7.96 -13.44
CA PRO A 29 -12.64 -7.08 -12.28
C PRO A 29 -12.09 -5.71 -12.67
N TYR A 30 -12.70 -4.65 -12.13
CA TYR A 30 -12.24 -3.28 -12.36
C TYR A 30 -12.39 -2.37 -11.14
N PHE A 31 -11.54 -1.36 -11.05
CA PHE A 31 -11.64 -0.28 -10.09
C PHE A 31 -12.02 1.02 -10.78
N ALA A 32 -13.15 1.62 -10.35
CA ALA A 32 -13.53 2.95 -10.79
C ALA A 32 -12.70 4.01 -10.06
N THR A 33 -11.94 4.82 -10.80
CA THR A 33 -11.05 5.84 -10.22
C THR A 33 -11.79 6.97 -9.50
N ARG A 34 -13.08 7.19 -9.83
CA ARG A 34 -13.96 8.15 -9.15
C ARG A 34 -14.53 7.56 -7.84
N ASP A 35 -13.66 7.29 -6.87
CA ASP A 35 -14.04 6.91 -5.50
C ASP A 35 -13.84 8.11 -4.56
N ASN A 36 -14.95 8.77 -4.18
CA ASN A 36 -14.94 9.94 -3.30
C ASN A 36 -14.35 9.64 -1.92
N GLN A 37 -14.52 8.42 -1.40
CA GLN A 37 -13.93 8.05 -0.12
C GLN A 37 -12.42 7.86 -0.28
N LEU A 38 -11.98 7.18 -1.34
CA LEU A 38 -10.55 7.04 -1.64
C LEU A 38 -9.88 8.40 -1.84
N ALA A 39 -10.51 9.32 -2.56
CA ALA A 39 -9.98 10.67 -2.77
C ALA A 39 -9.72 11.40 -1.44
N LYS A 40 -10.64 11.28 -0.47
CA LYS A 40 -10.45 11.83 0.88
C LYS A 40 -9.29 11.17 1.64
N GLU A 41 -9.13 9.84 1.52
CA GLU A 41 -8.01 9.15 2.14
C GLU A 41 -6.67 9.51 1.48
N ILE A 42 -6.63 9.63 0.15
CA ILE A 42 -5.44 10.09 -0.60
C ILE A 42 -5.03 11.50 -0.14
N ALA A 43 -5.98 12.43 -0.04
CA ALA A 43 -5.67 13.78 0.44
C ALA A 43 -5.06 13.78 1.86
N ARG A 44 -5.50 12.86 2.74
CA ARG A 44 -4.86 12.67 4.06
C ARG A 44 -3.46 12.10 3.92
N MET A 45 -3.28 11.05 3.11
CA MET A 45 -1.97 10.46 2.85
C MET A 45 -0.97 11.50 2.33
N GLU A 46 -1.37 12.34 1.38
CA GLU A 46 -0.55 13.43 0.84
C GLU A 46 -0.20 14.48 1.90
N ALA A 47 -1.15 14.84 2.78
CA ALA A 47 -0.89 15.74 3.89
C ALA A 47 0.17 15.17 4.86
N HIS A 48 0.11 13.86 5.14
CA HIS A 48 1.12 13.20 5.96
C HIS A 48 2.46 13.03 5.24
N LEU A 49 2.43 12.78 3.93
CA LEU A 49 3.64 12.73 3.11
C LEU A 49 4.39 14.06 3.18
N ALA A 50 3.67 15.19 3.13
CA ALA A 50 4.25 16.53 3.27
C ALA A 50 4.85 16.82 4.65
N ILE A 51 4.40 16.12 5.71
CA ILE A 51 4.98 16.21 7.04
C ILE A 51 6.28 15.41 7.08
N ILE A 52 6.25 14.14 6.66
CA ILE A 52 7.42 13.25 6.75
C ILE A 52 8.51 13.57 5.74
N SER A 53 8.19 14.22 4.62
CA SER A 53 9.18 14.69 3.66
C SER A 53 10.10 15.78 4.22
N ARG A 54 9.77 16.34 5.40
CA ARG A 54 10.62 17.29 6.13
C ARG A 54 11.69 16.60 6.96
N ALA A 55 11.63 15.28 7.10
CA ALA A 55 12.66 14.52 7.79
C ALA A 55 14.02 14.73 7.10
N PRO A 56 15.13 14.77 7.86
CA PRO A 56 16.46 14.78 7.28
C PRO A 56 16.65 13.55 6.40
N LYS A 57 17.42 13.71 5.32
CA LYS A 57 17.81 12.57 4.48
C LYS A 57 18.52 11.53 5.33
N ASN A 58 18.18 10.27 5.10
CA ASN A 58 18.85 9.17 5.76
C ASN A 58 20.35 9.14 5.39
N SER A 59 21.19 8.95 6.40
CA SER A 59 22.65 8.83 6.25
C SER A 59 23.20 7.47 6.72
N ALA A 60 22.35 6.59 7.25
CA ALA A 60 22.74 5.29 7.80
C ALA A 60 22.28 4.13 6.91
N CYS A 61 23.10 3.09 6.77
CA CYS A 61 22.77 1.93 5.93
C CYS A 61 21.46 1.24 6.36
N GLU A 62 21.21 1.10 7.67
CA GLU A 62 20.00 0.50 8.23
C GLU A 62 18.70 1.27 7.88
N GLY A 63 18.82 2.57 7.62
CA GLY A 63 17.70 3.43 7.24
C GLY A 63 17.45 3.48 5.74
N PHE A 64 18.24 2.77 4.91
CA PHE A 64 18.09 2.81 3.46
C PHE A 64 16.75 2.20 3.03
N ARG A 65 16.09 2.86 2.08
CA ARG A 65 14.84 2.40 1.45
C ARG A 65 14.95 2.61 -0.06
N LEU A 66 14.39 1.68 -0.83
CA LEU A 66 14.15 1.87 -2.26
C LEU A 66 13.06 2.92 -2.50
N LEU A 67 12.04 2.94 -1.64
CA LEU A 67 10.98 3.94 -1.65
C LEU A 67 10.57 4.29 -0.22
N GLU A 68 10.77 5.56 0.15
CA GLU A 68 10.45 6.09 1.48
C GLU A 68 8.96 6.44 1.64
N ASN A 69 8.23 6.64 0.54
CA ASN A 69 6.78 6.86 0.58
C ASN A 69 6.09 5.60 1.12
N PRO A 70 5.45 5.65 2.30
CA PRO A 70 4.90 4.46 2.94
C PRO A 70 3.49 4.12 2.48
N PHE A 71 2.88 4.92 1.60
CA PHE A 71 1.46 4.79 1.25
C PHE A 71 1.25 3.97 -0.02
N TYR A 72 0.35 2.99 0.09
CA TYR A 72 0.01 2.08 -0.99
C TYR A 72 -1.51 1.93 -1.12
N ILE A 73 -1.97 1.67 -2.34
CA ILE A 73 -3.35 1.26 -2.63
C ILE A 73 -3.33 -0.23 -2.99
N LYS A 74 -4.16 -1.04 -2.32
CA LYS A 74 -4.40 -2.43 -2.72
C LYS A 74 -5.75 -2.52 -3.43
N LEU A 75 -5.75 -2.87 -4.72
CA LEU A 75 -6.96 -3.19 -5.47
C LEU A 75 -7.13 -4.71 -5.52
N CYS A 76 -8.29 -5.20 -5.10
CA CYS A 76 -8.59 -6.64 -5.06
C CYS A 76 -9.95 -6.94 -5.70
N PRO A 77 -10.07 -7.90 -6.62
CA PRO A 77 -11.33 -8.47 -7.06
C PRO A 77 -12.22 -8.81 -5.86
N ARG A 78 -13.50 -8.46 -5.94
CA ARG A 78 -14.50 -9.07 -5.06
C ARG A 78 -14.64 -10.52 -5.49
N VAL A 79 -14.08 -11.43 -4.71
CA VAL A 79 -14.24 -12.86 -4.93
C VAL A 79 -15.66 -13.22 -4.48
N GLN A 80 -16.53 -13.62 -5.41
CA GLN A 80 -17.56 -14.59 -5.05
C GLN A 80 -16.79 -15.90 -4.89
N PHE A 81 -16.68 -16.42 -3.67
CA PHE A 81 -15.98 -17.68 -3.41
C PHE A 81 -16.63 -18.81 -4.21
N GLU A 82 -16.10 -19.15 -5.39
CA GLU A 82 -16.20 -20.50 -5.91
C GLU A 82 -15.08 -21.32 -5.26
N VAL A 83 -15.47 -22.36 -4.54
CA VAL A 83 -14.67 -23.16 -3.60
C VAL A 83 -13.60 -24.04 -4.31
N ALA A 84 -13.27 -23.77 -5.57
CA ALA A 84 -12.44 -24.68 -6.37
C ALA A 84 -10.99 -24.22 -6.63
N GLU A 85 -10.61 -22.98 -6.33
CA GLU A 85 -9.23 -22.55 -6.59
C GLU A 85 -8.49 -22.13 -5.32
N SER A 86 -7.45 -22.90 -4.99
CA SER A 86 -6.45 -22.63 -3.95
C SER A 86 -5.56 -21.42 -4.26
N SER A 87 -5.91 -20.59 -5.25
CA SER A 87 -5.13 -19.43 -5.62
C SER A 87 -5.43 -18.29 -4.65
N MET A 88 -4.41 -17.89 -3.89
CA MET A 88 -4.44 -16.70 -3.04
C MET A 88 -5.09 -15.53 -3.80
N ILE A 89 -6.09 -14.87 -3.21
CA ILE A 89 -6.84 -13.76 -3.82
C ILE A 89 -5.84 -12.79 -4.48
N ARG A 90 -5.81 -12.79 -5.82
CA ARG A 90 -4.88 -11.96 -6.60
C ARG A 90 -5.31 -10.51 -6.46
N GLY A 91 -4.43 -9.67 -5.92
CA GLY A 91 -4.63 -8.24 -5.83
C GLY A 91 -3.36 -7.52 -6.24
N MET A 92 -3.50 -6.27 -6.65
CA MET A 92 -2.38 -5.41 -7.01
C MET A 92 -2.11 -4.41 -5.87
N TYR A 93 -0.87 -4.34 -5.42
CA TYR A 93 -0.38 -3.24 -4.58
C TYR A 93 0.31 -2.21 -5.47
N LEU A 94 -0.11 -0.96 -5.30
CA LEU A 94 0.36 0.18 -6.07
C LEU A 94 0.92 1.23 -5.10
N PRO A 95 2.18 1.66 -5.25
CA PRO A 95 2.66 2.86 -4.56
C PRO A 95 1.74 4.05 -4.86
N LEU A 96 1.50 4.93 -3.87
CA LEU A 96 0.58 6.07 -4.04
C LEU A 96 0.97 6.97 -5.22
N ASP A 97 2.27 7.24 -5.40
CA ASP A 97 2.76 8.06 -6.51
C ASP A 97 2.43 7.43 -7.87
N TYR A 98 2.59 6.11 -7.97
CA TYR A 98 2.29 5.37 -9.19
C TYR A 98 0.79 5.25 -9.45
N PHE A 99 -0.01 5.02 -8.40
CA PHE A 99 -1.48 5.07 -8.50
C PHE A 99 -1.95 6.43 -9.04
N THR A 100 -1.37 7.52 -8.54
CA THR A 100 -1.69 8.88 -8.99
C THR A 100 -1.41 9.04 -10.48
N LEU A 101 -0.24 8.60 -10.96
CA LEU A 101 0.10 8.60 -12.40
C LEU A 101 -0.89 7.77 -13.22
N LEU A 102 -1.22 6.55 -12.78
CA LEU A 102 -2.17 5.67 -13.46
C LEU A 102 -3.55 6.32 -13.60
N THR A 103 -4.05 7.01 -12.57
CA THR A 103 -5.37 7.65 -12.62
C THR A 103 -5.40 8.93 -13.48
N GLN A 104 -4.24 9.54 -13.71
CA GLN A 104 -4.11 10.73 -14.55
C GLN A 104 -3.85 10.38 -16.01
N ASP A 105 -3.33 9.18 -16.30
CA ASP A 105 -3.01 8.70 -17.64
C ASP A 105 -4.27 8.72 -18.55
N PRO A 106 -4.24 9.43 -19.68
CA PRO A 106 -5.32 9.43 -20.66
C PRO A 106 -5.73 8.04 -21.15
N MET A 107 -4.80 7.08 -21.23
CA MET A 107 -5.08 5.71 -21.66
C MET A 107 -6.01 4.98 -20.68
N ASN A 108 -6.00 5.38 -19.41
CA ASN A 108 -6.86 4.82 -18.37
C ASN A 108 -8.17 5.61 -18.19
N ARG A 109 -8.43 6.62 -19.04
CA ARG A 109 -9.68 7.40 -19.03
C ARG A 109 -10.69 6.76 -19.99
N GLY A 110 -11.79 6.25 -19.46
CA GLY A 110 -12.90 5.79 -20.29
C GLY A 110 -13.56 6.94 -21.07
N SER A 111 -14.37 6.59 -22.08
CA SER A 111 -15.05 7.53 -23.00
C SER A 111 -15.90 8.62 -22.33
N ARG A 112 -16.28 8.46 -21.06
CA ARG A 112 -17.05 9.43 -20.25
C ARG A 112 -16.19 10.21 -19.23
N GLY A 113 -14.87 10.17 -19.38
CA GLY A 113 -13.89 10.79 -18.47
C GLY A 113 -13.84 10.13 -17.08
N ALA A 114 -14.54 9.02 -16.88
CA ALA A 114 -14.39 8.17 -15.68
C ALA A 114 -13.25 7.20 -15.96
N GLY A 115 -12.16 7.32 -15.22
CA GLY A 115 -11.04 6.41 -15.36
C GLY A 115 -11.32 5.05 -14.75
N ARG A 116 -10.73 4.00 -15.31
CA ARG A 116 -10.86 2.62 -14.86
C ARG A 116 -9.48 2.00 -14.77
N LEU A 117 -9.24 1.23 -13.72
CA LEU A 117 -8.04 0.41 -13.58
C LEU A 117 -8.42 -1.07 -13.49
N ASP A 118 -7.76 -1.91 -14.25
CA ASP A 118 -7.88 -3.37 -14.23
C ASP A 118 -6.52 -4.02 -14.48
N PHE A 119 -6.48 -5.36 -14.57
CA PHE A 119 -5.23 -6.09 -14.73
C PHE A 119 -4.64 -5.99 -16.14
N GLU A 120 -5.39 -5.49 -17.13
CA GLU A 120 -4.88 -5.31 -18.49
C GLU A 120 -4.23 -3.94 -18.66
N ASN A 121 -4.84 -2.88 -18.11
CA ASN A 121 -4.35 -1.52 -18.28
C ASN A 121 -3.38 -1.03 -17.19
N VAL A 122 -3.18 -1.81 -16.12
CA VAL A 122 -2.12 -1.57 -15.12
C VAL A 122 -0.91 -2.45 -15.47
N PRO A 123 0.13 -1.91 -16.13
CA PRO A 123 1.19 -2.72 -16.75
C PRO A 123 2.11 -3.41 -15.75
N ARG A 124 2.22 -2.87 -14.53
CA ARG A 124 3.12 -3.34 -13.47
C ARG A 124 2.48 -3.09 -12.12
N TYR A 125 2.62 -4.02 -11.19
CA TYR A 125 2.20 -3.88 -9.80
C TYR A 125 2.93 -4.90 -8.93
N PHE A 126 2.93 -4.71 -7.61
CA PHE A 126 3.38 -5.77 -6.71
C PHE A 126 2.22 -6.73 -6.42
N ASP A 127 2.47 -8.02 -6.54
CA ASP A 127 1.57 -9.05 -6.03
C ASP A 127 1.73 -9.20 -4.50
N ASN A 128 0.96 -10.09 -3.88
CA ASN A 128 1.06 -10.31 -2.43
C ASN A 128 2.48 -10.74 -2.02
N THR A 129 3.11 -11.64 -2.76
CA THR A 129 4.41 -12.23 -2.41
C THR A 129 5.53 -11.18 -2.46
N SER A 130 5.66 -10.48 -3.57
CA SER A 130 6.67 -9.44 -3.78
C SER A 130 6.48 -8.27 -2.82
N PHE A 131 5.23 -7.83 -2.60
CA PHE A 131 4.94 -6.76 -1.66
C PHE A 131 5.33 -7.15 -0.22
N ILE A 132 4.91 -8.33 0.23
CA ILE A 132 5.23 -8.83 1.59
C ILE A 132 6.74 -8.93 1.77
N SER A 133 7.48 -9.47 0.79
CA SER A 133 8.94 -9.58 0.85
C SER A 133 9.61 -8.21 1.01
N LEU A 134 9.20 -7.21 0.22
CA LEU A 134 9.75 -5.85 0.31
C LEU A 134 9.48 -5.19 1.67
N VAL A 135 8.27 -5.38 2.20
CA VAL A 135 7.85 -4.82 3.49
C VAL A 135 8.56 -5.50 4.67
N GLN A 136 8.65 -6.84 4.66
CA GLN A 136 9.30 -7.61 5.73
C GLN A 136 10.81 -7.37 5.80
N SER A 137 11.46 -7.23 4.65
CA SER A 137 12.89 -6.88 4.57
C SER A 137 13.14 -5.38 4.72
N GLY A 138 12.09 -4.56 4.89
CA GLY A 138 12.18 -3.11 5.07
C GLY A 138 12.84 -2.37 3.92
N TRP A 139 12.72 -2.89 2.69
CA TRP A 139 13.16 -2.19 1.48
C TRP A 139 12.25 -1.01 1.12
N ILE A 140 10.99 -1.05 1.57
CA ILE A 140 10.00 0.00 1.36
C ILE A 140 9.33 0.38 2.67
N GLY A 141 8.79 1.59 2.71
CA GLY A 141 8.20 2.18 3.89
C GLY A 141 9.08 3.30 4.45
N THR A 142 8.67 3.85 5.59
CA THR A 142 9.37 4.98 6.19
C THR A 142 10.80 4.65 6.64
N THR A 143 11.63 5.69 6.67
CA THR A 143 12.85 5.70 7.50
C THR A 143 12.49 5.81 8.98
N ILE A 144 13.47 5.58 9.85
CA ILE A 144 13.31 5.71 11.32
C ILE A 144 12.77 7.09 11.69
N VAL A 145 13.38 8.15 11.17
CA VAL A 145 13.01 9.53 11.52
C VAL A 145 11.61 9.88 11.00
N GLN A 146 11.25 9.40 9.80
CA GLN A 146 9.90 9.53 9.26
C GLN A 146 8.87 8.78 10.12
N SER A 147 9.20 7.60 10.65
CA SER A 147 8.33 6.84 11.55
C SER A 147 8.03 7.58 12.84
N GLU A 148 9.03 8.27 13.41
CA GLU A 148 8.85 9.09 14.61
C GLU A 148 7.85 10.22 14.36
N LEU A 149 7.95 10.91 13.21
CA LEU A 149 7.02 11.95 12.79
C LEU A 149 5.60 11.39 12.51
N LEU A 150 5.51 10.16 12.03
CA LEU A 150 4.23 9.46 11.78
C LEU A 150 3.57 8.88 13.03
N GLY A 151 4.26 8.86 14.18
CA GLY A 151 3.73 8.29 15.42
C GLY A 151 2.44 8.96 15.90
N GLU A 152 2.21 10.24 15.57
CA GLU A 152 0.96 10.95 15.86
C GLU A 152 -0.17 10.52 14.92
N LEU A 153 0.13 10.35 13.62
CA LEU A 153 -0.84 9.84 12.65
C LEU A 153 -1.31 8.43 13.01
N VAL A 154 -0.39 7.53 13.31
CA VAL A 154 -0.74 6.14 13.63
C VAL A 154 -1.64 6.13 14.87
N ARG A 155 -1.38 6.99 15.86
CA ARG A 155 -2.27 7.18 17.01
C ARG A 155 -3.65 7.68 16.58
N GLU A 156 -3.75 8.68 15.71
CA GLU A 156 -5.03 9.19 15.20
C GLU A 156 -5.82 8.10 14.46
N ILE A 157 -5.18 7.36 13.54
CA ILE A 157 -5.83 6.29 12.77
C ILE A 157 -6.37 5.19 13.69
N VAL A 158 -5.58 4.79 14.70
CA VAL A 158 -6.01 3.80 15.69
C VAL A 158 -7.15 4.33 16.58
N GLN A 159 -7.10 5.60 17.01
CA GLN A 159 -8.10 6.21 17.88
C GLN A 159 -9.45 6.43 17.19
N THR A 160 -9.46 6.65 15.87
CA THR A 160 -10.72 6.86 15.11
C THR A 160 -11.57 5.59 14.94
N GLY A 161 -11.17 4.45 15.51
CA GLY A 161 -11.96 3.21 15.52
C GLY A 161 -12.15 2.57 14.15
N ARG A 162 -11.47 3.09 13.11
CA ARG A 162 -11.36 2.39 11.83
C ARG A 162 -10.58 1.11 12.09
N ALA A 163 -11.10 -0.04 11.68
CA ALA A 163 -10.44 -1.31 11.92
C ALA A 163 -9.01 -1.31 11.31
N VAL A 164 -8.01 -1.15 12.19
CA VAL A 164 -6.59 -1.21 11.86
C VAL A 164 -6.11 -2.61 12.19
N THR A 165 -5.58 -3.31 11.20
CA THR A 165 -4.78 -4.51 11.45
C THR A 165 -3.33 -4.07 11.56
N ILE A 166 -2.74 -4.23 12.76
CA ILE A 166 -1.32 -4.02 13.01
C ILE A 166 -0.66 -5.39 13.01
N ALA A 167 0.31 -5.58 12.12
CA ALA A 167 1.20 -6.73 12.15
C ALA A 167 2.61 -6.23 12.44
N THR A 168 3.28 -6.90 13.37
CA THR A 168 4.67 -6.62 13.71
C THR A 168 5.53 -7.85 13.43
N ALA A 169 6.70 -7.61 12.86
CA ALA A 169 7.72 -8.64 12.69
C ALA A 169 8.86 -8.35 13.67
N VAL A 170 9.03 -9.26 14.63
CA VAL A 170 10.21 -9.33 15.51
C VAL A 170 11.04 -10.50 15.02
N THR A 171 12.28 -10.24 14.61
CA THR A 171 13.18 -11.36 14.31
C THR A 171 13.76 -11.83 15.64
N LYS A 172 13.54 -13.10 16.01
CA LYS A 172 14.26 -13.69 17.14
C LYS A 172 15.76 -13.62 16.84
N ALA A 173 16.54 -13.04 17.74
CA ALA A 173 17.99 -13.07 17.66
C ALA A 173 18.47 -14.53 17.69
N GLY A 174 19.15 -14.96 16.63
CA GLY A 174 19.85 -16.24 16.58
C GLY A 174 19.32 -17.20 15.51
N GLN A 175 19.82 -17.05 14.28
CA GLN A 175 20.25 -18.14 13.40
C GLN A 175 20.88 -17.55 12.14
N HIS A 176 22.07 -16.95 12.30
CA HIS A 176 23.08 -17.04 11.25
C HIS A 176 23.91 -18.29 11.57
N ALA A 177 23.42 -19.44 11.13
CA ALA A 177 24.25 -20.61 10.89
C ALA A 177 24.27 -20.78 9.37
N GLU A 178 25.42 -20.44 8.79
CA GLU A 178 26.05 -20.96 7.56
C GLU A 178 25.13 -21.58 6.49
N LEU A 179 25.15 -21.00 5.27
CA LEU A 179 25.93 -21.46 4.11
C LEU A 179 25.79 -20.47 2.94
#